data_AF-A0A6J6W056-F1
#
_entry.id   AF-A0A6J6W056-F1
#
_cell.length_a   1.000
_cell.length_b   1.000
_cell.length_c   1.000
_cell.angle_alpha   90.00
_cell.angle_beta   90.00
_cell.angle_gamma   90.00
#
_symmetry.space_group_name_H-M   'P 1'
#
loop_
_entity.id
_entity.type
_entity.pdbx_description
1 polymer ?
#
loop_
_entity_poly.entity_id
_entity_poly.type
_entity_poly.pdbx_seq_one_letter_code
_entity_poly.pdbx_strand_id
1 'polypeptide(L)' 'MCSRVVCSVCKKYTWSGCGEHVEEALFGVSEDDRCKC' A
#
# COMPACT_ATOMS: atom_id res chain seq x y z
N MET A 1 10.48 0.91 -9.01
CA MET A 1 9.20 1.58 -9.31
C MET A 1 8.24 1.24 -8.19
N CYS A 2 7.84 2.23 -7.42
CA CYS A 2 6.89 2.01 -6.33
C CYS A 2 5.47 1.99 -6.89
N SER A 3 4.65 1.05 -6.44
CA SER A 3 3.30 0.88 -6.97
C SER A 3 2.35 0.45 -5.88
N ARG A 4 1.09 0.88 -5.99
CA ARG A 4 0.00 0.36 -5.17
C ARG A 4 -0.28 -1.08 -5.58
N VAL A 5 -0.24 -2.00 -4.61
CA VAL A 5 -0.58 -3.41 -4.80
C VAL A 5 -1.61 -3.83 -3.76
N VAL A 6 -2.31 -4.93 -4.01
CA VAL A 6 -3.25 -5.51 -3.04
C VAL A 6 -2.57 -6.68 -2.35
N CYS A 7 -2.58 -6.69 -1.02
CA CYS A 7 -2.02 -7.79 -0.26
C CYS A 7 -2.84 -9.07 -0.47
N SER A 8 -2.16 -10.17 -0.79
CA SER A 8 -2.82 -11.46 -1.01
C SER A 8 -3.44 -12.06 0.26
N VAL A 9 -2.93 -11.67 1.43
CA VAL A 9 -3.35 -12.17 2.75
C VAL A 9 -4.54 -11.39 3.29
N CYS A 10 -4.35 -10.09 3.50
CA CYS A 10 -5.35 -9.22 4.14
C CYS A 10 -6.36 -8.62 3.14
N LYS A 11 -6.10 -8.74 1.82
CA LYS A 11 -6.87 -8.10 0.72
C LYS A 11 -6.97 -6.57 0.78
N LYS A 12 -6.15 -5.92 1.62
CA LYS A 12 -6.04 -4.45 1.73
C LYS A 12 -4.96 -3.89 0.81
N TYR A 13 -4.99 -2.58 0.58
CA TYR A 13 -3.98 -1.89 -0.23
C TYR A 13 -2.66 -1.77 0.50
N THR A 14 -1.57 -2.05 -0.20
CA THR A 14 -0.20 -1.89 0.28
C THR A 14 0.68 -1.36 -0.85
N TRP A 15 1.96 -1.13 -0.58
CA TRP A 15 2.92 -0.70 -1.58
C TRP A 15 3.87 -1.85 -1.92
N SER A 16 4.39 -1.84 -3.14
CA SER A 16 5.55 -2.64 -3.52
C SER A 16 6.62 -1.68 -4.05
N GLY A 17 7.81 -1.67 -3.45
CA GLY A 17 8.90 -0.77 -3.82
C GLY A 17 9.87 -0.45 -2.67
N CYS A 18 10.67 0.61 -2.84
CA CYS A 18 11.78 0.98 -1.94
C CYS A 18 11.37 1.65 -0.61
N GLY A 19 10.08 1.78 -0.29
CA GLY A 19 9.64 2.37 0.98
C GLY A 19 9.70 3.90 1.06
N GLU A 20 10.39 4.57 0.14
CA GLU A 20 10.44 6.03 0.07
C GLU A 20 9.18 6.64 -0.56
N HIS A 21 8.47 5.89 -1.40
CA HIS A 21 7.29 6.37 -2.11
C HIS A 21 6.00 5.69 -1.62
N VAL A 22 5.94 5.33 -0.34
CA VAL A 22 4.75 4.66 0.24
C VAL A 22 3.58 5.62 0.30
N GLU A 23 3.83 6.86 0.69
CA GLU A 23 2.79 7.88 0.81
C GLU A 23 2.20 8.22 -0.56
N GLU A 24 3.04 8.30 -1.59
CA GLU A 24 2.63 8.47 -2.99
C GLU A 24 1.85 7.24 -3.50
N ALA A 25 2.35 6.03 -3.22
CA ALA A 25 1.69 4.79 -3.66
C ALA A 25 0.35 4.53 -2.93
N LEU A 26 0.19 5.03 -1.71
CA LEU A 26 -1.01 4.92 -0.89
C LEU A 26 -1.80 6.24 -0.81
N PHE A 27 -1.53 7.17 -1.72
CA PHE A 27 -2.25 8.44 -1.77
C PHE A 27 -3.75 8.17 -2.01
N GLY A 28 -4.61 8.76 -1.15
CA GLY A 28 -6.06 8.54 -1.18
C GLY A 28 -6.53 7.19 -0.61
N VAL A 29 -5.63 6.34 -0.12
CA VAL A 29 -6.01 5.13 0.62
C VAL A 29 -6.20 5.49 2.09
N SER A 30 -7.42 5.34 2.60
CA SER A 30 -7.75 5.47 4.02
C SER A 30 -6.95 4.50 4.87
N GLU A 31 -6.61 4.87 6.11
CA GLU A 31 -5.81 4.01 6.99
C GLU A 31 -6.45 2.65 7.28
N ASP A 32 -7.78 2.55 7.22
CA ASP A 32 -8.51 1.29 7.38
C ASP A 32 -8.30 0.34 6.19
N ASP A 33 -8.19 0.90 4.99
CA ASP A 33 -7.95 0.19 3.73
C ASP A 33 -6.47 -0.10 3.47
N ARG A 34 -5.56 0.34 4.36
CA ARG A 34 -4.13 0.01 4.29
C ARG A 34 -3.87 -1.33 4.98
N CYS A 35 -3.04 -2.16 4.35
CA CYS A 35 -2.62 -3.40 4.99
C CYS A 35 -1.70 -3.12 6.17
N LYS A 36 -1.96 -3.77 7.30
CA LYS A 36 -1.19 -3.68 8.55
C LYS A 36 -0.56 -5.02 8.95
N CYS A 37 -0.57 -6.00 8.03
CA CYS A 37 0.00 -7.32 8.27
C CYS A 37 1.52 -7.31 8.14
#